data_AF-A0A7X7J9I1-F1
#
_entry.id   AF-A0A7X7J9I1-F1
#
_cell.length_a   1.000
_cell.length_b   1.000
_cell.length_c   1.000
_cell.angle_alpha   90.00
_cell.angle_beta   90.00
_cell.angle_gamma   90.00
#
_symmetry.space_group_name_H-M   'P 1'
#
loop_
_entity.id
_entity.type
_entity.pdbx_description
1 polymer ?
#
loop_
_entity_poly.entity_id
_entity_poly.type
_entity_poly.pdbx_seq_one_letter_code
_entity_poly.pdbx_strand_id
1 'polypeptide(L)'
;MKVRAAPDNPISLPHRMTSLRFRVVLLLAWLASAGWLVRYEAFPGWFNQVSSGYRQIFAGGEFVSDTWMQILYEGRPIGYSHTWVDRAPEDRAEAYVVRNLTHVQMKIMERVQKINMQTTVVLDADCRLQRFAFLMPSGTYSVGIEGRRVKGKSFKVNLKTPSGAREEHVDIPDDAVLYSPMTEIAVAGLRPGQQMRVRTLEPITLTASDVLFEGVRRE
;
A
#
# COMPACT_ATOMS: atom_id res chain seq x y z
N MET A 1 70.26 -16.15 68.34
CA MET A 1 71.16 -15.75 67.24
C MET A 1 70.39 -15.85 65.93
N LYS A 2 70.24 -14.71 65.24
CA LYS A 2 69.80 -14.46 63.84
C LYS A 2 68.56 -15.18 63.25
N VAL A 3 67.57 -14.35 62.98
CA VAL A 3 66.40 -14.52 62.08
C VAL A 3 66.82 -14.85 60.63
N ARG A 4 66.05 -15.70 59.95
CA ARG A 4 65.77 -15.56 58.50
C ARG A 4 64.39 -16.14 58.17
N ALA A 5 63.42 -15.27 57.91
CA ALA A 5 62.14 -15.60 57.30
C ALA A 5 62.33 -15.83 55.78
N ALA A 6 61.60 -16.79 55.23
CA ALA A 6 61.43 -16.97 53.78
C ALA A 6 60.17 -16.22 53.32
N PRO A 7 60.15 -15.66 52.10
CA PRO A 7 59.08 -14.75 51.68
C PRO A 7 57.80 -15.47 51.26
N ASP A 8 56.68 -14.93 51.72
CA ASP A 8 55.34 -15.15 51.15
C ASP A 8 55.31 -14.67 49.71
N ASN A 9 54.85 -15.52 48.79
CA ASN A 9 54.59 -15.13 47.41
C ASN A 9 53.07 -15.22 47.16
N PRO A 10 52.31 -14.11 47.31
CA PRO A 10 50.90 -14.10 46.96
C PRO A 10 50.76 -14.02 45.43
N ILE A 11 50.14 -15.05 44.84
CA ILE A 11 49.70 -15.04 43.45
C ILE A 11 48.63 -13.96 43.31
N SER A 12 48.98 -12.83 42.70
CA SER A 12 48.04 -11.77 42.34
C SER A 12 47.23 -12.18 41.11
N LEU A 13 45.92 -12.45 41.28
CA LEU A 13 44.96 -12.54 40.17
C LEU A 13 44.20 -11.21 40.03
N PRO A 14 44.37 -10.44 38.95
CA PRO A 14 43.60 -9.23 38.69
C PRO A 14 42.28 -9.59 37.98
N HIS A 15 41.29 -10.16 38.70
CA HIS A 15 40.03 -10.60 38.06
C HIS A 15 38.91 -9.54 38.02
N ARG A 16 39.11 -8.34 38.58
CA ARG A 16 38.02 -7.34 38.72
C ARG A 16 37.84 -6.39 37.53
N MET A 17 38.84 -6.16 36.69
CA MET A 17 38.74 -5.18 35.59
C MET A 17 38.13 -5.75 34.30
N THR A 18 38.23 -7.06 34.06
CA THR A 18 37.65 -7.72 32.89
C THR A 18 36.12 -7.82 32.97
N SER A 19 35.55 -7.94 34.17
CA SER A 19 34.09 -8.04 34.35
C SER A 19 33.35 -6.75 34.01
N LEU A 20 33.95 -5.57 34.21
CA LEU A 20 33.28 -4.29 33.94
C LEU A 20 33.14 -4.06 32.43
N ARG A 21 34.22 -4.29 31.66
CA ARG A 21 34.22 -4.16 30.20
C ARG A 21 33.23 -5.13 29.56
N PHE A 22 33.17 -6.37 30.05
CA PHE A 22 32.21 -7.36 29.59
C PHE A 22 30.75 -6.94 29.85
N ARG A 23 30.46 -6.40 31.04
CA ARG A 23 29.11 -5.88 31.37
C ARG A 23 28.70 -4.72 30.48
N VAL A 24 29.62 -3.81 30.15
CA VAL A 24 29.33 -2.69 29.24
C VAL A 24 29.03 -3.19 27.83
N VAL A 25 29.82 -4.14 27.31
CA VAL A 25 29.55 -4.74 25.99
C VAL A 25 28.21 -5.47 25.97
N LEU A 26 27.89 -6.22 27.04
CA LEU A 26 26.61 -6.91 27.16
C LEU A 26 25.44 -5.92 27.20
N LEU A 27 25.56 -4.82 27.94
CA LEU A 27 24.54 -3.77 28.01
C LEU A 27 24.35 -3.07 26.66
N LEU A 28 25.43 -2.79 25.93
CA LEU A 28 25.35 -2.20 24.59
C LEU A 28 24.72 -3.16 23.59
N ALA A 29 25.07 -4.44 23.62
CA ALA A 29 24.45 -5.47 22.79
C ALA A 29 22.96 -5.63 23.13
N TRP A 30 22.61 -5.59 24.42
CA TRP A 30 21.22 -5.62 24.87
C TRP A 30 20.45 -4.40 24.38
N LEU A 31 20.97 -3.18 24.55
CA LEU A 31 20.33 -1.96 24.06
C LEU A 31 20.20 -1.95 22.54
N ALA A 32 21.21 -2.43 21.80
CA ALA A 32 21.13 -2.57 20.36
C ALA A 32 20.05 -3.57 19.95
N SER A 33 19.95 -4.72 20.64
CA SER A 33 18.91 -5.72 20.39
C SER A 33 17.51 -5.23 20.75
N ALA A 34 17.36 -4.49 21.85
CA ALA A 34 16.11 -3.89 22.27
C ALA A 34 15.69 -2.77 21.31
N GLY A 35 16.63 -1.93 20.88
CA GLY A 35 16.40 -0.92 19.84
C GLY A 35 16.03 -1.55 18.50
N TRP A 36 16.66 -2.68 18.14
CA TRP A 36 16.32 -3.46 16.96
C TRP A 36 14.90 -4.05 17.06
N LEU A 37 14.54 -4.60 18.21
CA LEU A 37 13.21 -5.17 18.43
C LEU A 37 12.12 -4.09 18.43
N VAL A 38 12.34 -2.95 19.11
CA VAL A 38 11.43 -1.80 19.10
C VAL A 38 11.26 -1.23 17.69
N ARG A 39 12.33 -1.20 16.88
CA ARG A 39 12.26 -0.83 15.46
C ARG A 39 11.32 -1.76 14.67
N TYR A 40 11.32 -3.06 14.95
CA TYR A 40 10.51 -4.03 14.20
C TYR A 40 9.10 -4.24 14.75
N GLU A 41 8.90 -4.19 16.07
CA GLU A 41 7.59 -4.48 16.70
C GLU A 41 6.79 -3.23 17.10
N ALA A 42 7.43 -2.17 17.60
CA ALA A 42 6.72 -1.00 18.11
C ALA A 42 6.44 0.06 17.04
N PHE A 43 7.28 0.14 16.00
CA PHE A 43 7.14 1.12 14.91
C PHE A 43 7.24 0.51 13.50
N PRO A 44 6.44 -0.53 13.16
CA PRO A 44 6.49 -1.16 11.84
C PRO A 44 6.19 -0.18 10.69
N GLY A 45 5.49 0.93 10.94
CA GLY A 45 5.12 1.95 9.95
C GLY A 45 6.14 3.09 9.73
N TRP A 46 7.19 3.22 10.55
CA TRP A 46 8.16 4.33 10.39
C TRP A 46 9.23 4.04 9.34
N PHE A 47 9.48 2.75 9.07
CA PHE A 47 10.45 2.27 8.07
C PHE A 47 9.82 1.51 6.90
N ASN A 48 8.59 1.01 7.05
CA ASN A 48 7.78 0.55 5.93
C ASN A 48 6.66 1.57 5.73
N GLN A 49 6.78 2.42 4.71
CA GLN A 49 5.64 3.24 4.24
C GLN A 49 4.58 2.30 3.65
N VAL A 50 3.85 1.61 4.53
CA VAL A 50 2.62 0.91 4.15
C VAL A 50 1.58 2.00 3.93
N SER A 51 1.04 2.07 2.72
CA SER A 51 0.04 3.06 2.37
C SER A 51 -1.13 3.02 3.37
N SER A 52 -1.50 4.15 3.98
CA SER A 52 -2.71 4.23 4.83
C SER A 52 -4.02 4.26 4.03
N GLY A 53 -4.09 3.49 2.95
CA GLY A 53 -5.20 3.49 2.00
C GLY A 53 -5.39 4.84 1.31
N TYR A 54 -6.65 5.17 1.03
CA TYR A 54 -7.02 6.45 0.41
C TYR A 54 -6.62 7.67 1.25
N ARG A 55 -6.53 7.53 2.58
CA ARG A 55 -6.16 8.64 3.47
C ARG A 55 -4.79 9.23 3.13
N GLN A 56 -3.83 8.42 2.73
CA GLN A 56 -2.51 8.91 2.32
C GLN A 56 -2.56 9.66 0.99
N ILE A 57 -3.40 9.20 0.07
CA ILE A 57 -3.61 9.84 -1.23
C ILE A 57 -4.21 11.24 -1.03
N PHE A 58 -5.15 11.36 -0.08
CA PHE A 58 -5.82 12.61 0.29
C PHE A 58 -5.12 13.41 1.40
N ALA A 59 -3.96 12.96 1.90
CA ALA A 59 -3.27 13.61 3.03
C ALA A 59 -2.80 15.04 2.72
N GLY A 60 -2.72 15.42 1.43
CA GLY A 60 -2.38 16.76 0.97
C GLY A 60 -3.51 17.79 1.04
N GLY A 61 -4.75 17.41 1.40
CA GLY A 61 -5.87 18.33 1.58
C GLY A 61 -7.14 17.95 0.80
N GLU A 62 -8.07 18.90 0.71
CA GLU A 62 -9.35 18.75 0.00
C GLU A 62 -9.10 18.64 -1.51
N PHE A 63 -9.16 17.41 -2.03
CA PHE A 63 -8.70 17.12 -3.38
C PHE A 63 -9.89 16.99 -4.33
N VAL A 64 -10.22 18.09 -5.01
CA VAL A 64 -10.93 18.03 -6.29
C VAL A 64 -9.85 18.00 -7.37
N SER A 65 -9.87 16.98 -8.22
CA SER A 65 -8.84 16.81 -9.23
C SER A 65 -9.41 16.24 -10.50
N ASP A 66 -8.81 16.62 -11.62
CA ASP A 66 -9.05 16.04 -12.94
C ASP A 66 -7.68 15.72 -13.54
N THR A 67 -7.44 14.46 -13.89
CA THR A 67 -6.14 13.98 -14.36
C THR A 67 -6.29 13.02 -15.52
N TRP A 68 -5.53 13.29 -16.58
CA TRP A 68 -5.43 12.47 -17.78
C TRP A 68 -4.06 11.83 -17.87
N MET A 69 -4.03 10.54 -18.18
CA MET A 69 -2.81 9.75 -18.32
C MET A 69 -2.83 9.00 -19.64
N GLN A 70 -1.71 9.00 -20.34
CA GLN A 70 -1.53 8.21 -21.55
C GLN A 70 -1.03 6.82 -21.17
N ILE A 71 -1.65 5.79 -21.75
CA ILE A 71 -1.26 4.39 -21.51
C ILE A 71 -0.36 3.96 -22.67
N LEU A 72 0.85 3.49 -22.32
CA LEU A 72 1.86 3.03 -23.26
C LEU A 72 2.05 1.51 -23.14
N TYR A 73 2.30 0.86 -24.26
CA TYR A 73 2.76 -0.53 -24.33
C TYR A 73 3.93 -0.61 -25.32
N GLU A 74 5.06 -1.14 -24.88
CA GLU A 74 6.33 -1.14 -25.64
C GLU A 74 6.69 0.26 -26.18
N GLY A 75 6.48 1.30 -25.35
CA GLY A 75 6.74 2.70 -25.70
C GLY A 75 5.74 3.32 -26.69
N ARG A 76 4.72 2.58 -27.14
CA ARG A 76 3.70 3.08 -28.07
C ARG A 76 2.38 3.35 -27.35
N PRO A 77 1.67 4.42 -27.70
CA PRO A 77 0.38 4.71 -27.09
C PRO A 77 -0.67 3.69 -27.51
N ILE A 78 -1.31 3.08 -26.51
CA ILE A 78 -2.39 2.13 -26.69
C ILE A 78 -3.70 2.62 -26.08
N GLY A 79 -3.70 3.75 -25.37
CA GLY A 79 -4.89 4.22 -24.70
C GLY A 79 -4.68 5.43 -23.82
N TYR A 80 -5.71 5.74 -23.04
CA TYR A 80 -5.67 6.77 -22.02
C TYR A 80 -6.53 6.38 -20.83
N SER A 81 -6.26 7.04 -19.71
CA SER A 81 -7.09 7.02 -18.53
C SER A 81 -7.44 8.44 -18.11
N HIS A 82 -8.67 8.63 -17.68
CA HIS A 82 -9.19 9.87 -17.12
C HIS A 82 -9.70 9.59 -15.72
N THR A 83 -9.07 10.20 -14.73
CA THR A 83 -9.46 10.10 -13.33
C THR A 83 -9.90 11.47 -12.85
N TRP A 84 -11.06 11.51 -12.21
CA TRP A 84 -11.46 12.71 -11.48
C TRP A 84 -12.00 12.36 -10.12
N VAL A 85 -11.82 13.30 -9.19
CA VAL A 85 -12.25 13.20 -7.81
C VAL A 85 -13.09 14.40 -7.50
N ASP A 86 -14.30 14.15 -7.01
CA ASP A 86 -15.24 15.16 -6.57
C ASP A 86 -15.56 14.97 -5.08
N ARG A 87 -15.91 16.07 -4.42
CA ARG A 87 -16.51 16.04 -3.08
C ARG A 87 -18.03 15.95 -3.23
N ALA A 88 -18.69 15.05 -2.52
CA ALA A 88 -20.14 15.08 -2.38
C ALA A 88 -20.48 16.03 -1.22
N PRO A 89 -21.09 17.22 -1.46
CA PRO A 89 -21.20 18.25 -0.44
C PRO A 89 -22.19 17.92 0.69
N GLU A 90 -23.15 17.03 0.45
CA GLU A 90 -24.34 16.88 1.30
C GLU A 90 -24.31 15.66 2.26
N ASP A 91 -23.43 14.68 2.04
CA ASP A 91 -23.42 13.44 2.84
C ASP A 91 -22.02 13.13 3.40
N ARG A 92 -21.91 13.11 4.75
CA ARG A 92 -20.66 12.70 5.43
C ARG A 92 -20.32 11.23 5.19
N ALA A 93 -21.32 10.38 4.92
CA ALA A 93 -21.12 8.96 4.63
C ALA A 93 -20.56 8.72 3.23
N GLU A 94 -20.77 9.64 2.29
CA GLU A 94 -20.27 9.55 0.91
C GLU A 94 -19.46 10.80 0.51
N ALA A 95 -18.63 11.31 1.41
CA ALA A 95 -17.95 12.60 1.27
C ALA A 95 -17.09 12.75 0.00
N TYR A 96 -16.50 11.67 -0.52
CA TYR A 96 -15.66 11.71 -1.73
C TYR A 96 -16.08 10.66 -2.74
N VAL A 97 -16.09 11.08 -4.01
CA VAL A 97 -16.37 10.20 -5.14
C VAL A 97 -15.20 10.27 -6.11
N VAL A 98 -14.57 9.13 -6.33
CA VAL A 98 -13.53 8.96 -7.35
C VAL A 98 -14.15 8.23 -8.52
N ARG A 99 -13.92 8.73 -9.73
CA ARG A 99 -14.26 8.05 -10.96
C ARG A 99 -13.05 7.92 -11.84
N ASN A 100 -12.92 6.76 -12.47
CA ASN A 100 -11.89 6.48 -13.45
C ASN A 100 -12.52 5.88 -14.71
N LEU A 101 -12.15 6.41 -15.86
CA LEU A 101 -12.45 5.88 -17.18
C LEU A 101 -11.14 5.49 -17.84
N THR A 102 -11.04 4.27 -18.30
CA THR A 102 -9.86 3.77 -19.00
C THR A 102 -10.26 3.19 -20.34
N HIS A 103 -9.60 3.67 -21.39
CA HIS A 103 -9.79 3.23 -22.77
C HIS A 103 -8.48 2.69 -23.29
N VAL A 104 -8.47 1.42 -23.68
CA VAL A 104 -7.29 0.75 -24.24
C VAL A 104 -7.67 0.06 -25.55
N GLN A 105 -6.81 0.18 -26.54
CA GLN A 105 -6.85 -0.56 -27.78
C GLN A 105 -5.51 -1.25 -28.00
N MET A 106 -5.51 -2.58 -27.96
CA MET A 106 -4.28 -3.36 -28.14
C MET A 106 -4.52 -4.59 -29.00
N LYS A 107 -3.44 -5.10 -29.60
CA LYS A 107 -3.49 -6.32 -30.41
C LYS A 107 -3.26 -7.53 -29.51
N ILE A 108 -4.24 -8.43 -29.45
CA ILE A 108 -4.17 -9.70 -28.71
C ILE A 108 -4.48 -10.82 -29.70
N MET A 109 -3.57 -11.80 -29.82
CA MET A 109 -3.70 -12.92 -30.76
C MET A 109 -4.07 -12.45 -32.18
N GLU A 110 -3.32 -11.46 -32.68
CA GLU A 110 -3.50 -10.81 -33.98
C GLU A 110 -4.80 -9.99 -34.18
N ARG A 111 -5.71 -9.96 -33.20
CA ARG A 111 -6.94 -9.15 -33.26
C ARG A 111 -6.80 -7.89 -32.43
N VAL A 112 -7.23 -6.76 -32.99
CA VAL A 112 -7.35 -5.50 -32.24
C VAL A 112 -8.55 -5.60 -31.31
N GLN A 113 -8.30 -5.57 -30.00
CA GLN A 113 -9.32 -5.53 -28.98
C GLN A 113 -9.43 -4.14 -28.38
N LYS A 114 -10.67 -3.67 -28.21
CA LYS A 114 -10.98 -2.43 -27.50
C LYS A 114 -11.50 -2.80 -26.12
N ILE A 115 -10.82 -2.33 -25.09
CA ILE A 115 -11.14 -2.57 -23.69
C ILE A 115 -11.53 -1.22 -23.11
N ASN A 116 -12.75 -1.13 -22.61
CA ASN A 116 -13.23 0.03 -21.87
C ASN A 116 -13.46 -0.43 -20.43
N MET A 117 -12.97 0.35 -19.48
CA MET A 117 -13.15 0.11 -18.06
C MET A 117 -13.65 1.38 -17.39
N GLN A 118 -14.61 1.22 -16.51
CA GLN A 118 -15.10 2.28 -15.66
C GLN A 118 -15.05 1.81 -14.22
N THR A 119 -14.41 2.62 -13.38
CA THR A 119 -14.31 2.37 -11.94
C THR A 119 -14.91 3.55 -11.21
N THR A 120 -15.69 3.28 -10.16
CA THR A 120 -16.22 4.29 -9.26
C THR A 120 -15.95 3.84 -7.83
N VAL A 121 -15.41 4.74 -7.03
CA VAL A 121 -15.12 4.52 -5.62
C VAL A 121 -15.77 5.64 -4.82
N VAL A 122 -16.47 5.28 -3.76
CA VAL A 122 -17.11 6.21 -2.84
C VAL A 122 -16.51 6.02 -1.46
N LEU A 123 -16.08 7.12 -0.87
CA LEU A 123 -15.42 7.16 0.43
C LEU A 123 -16.21 8.04 1.39
N ASP A 124 -16.12 7.73 2.68
CA ASP A 124 -16.62 8.61 3.73
C ASP A 124 -15.65 9.78 4.03
N ALA A 125 -16.04 10.65 4.96
CA ALA A 125 -15.20 11.78 5.40
C ALA A 125 -13.84 11.36 6.01
N ASP A 126 -13.71 10.13 6.51
CA ASP A 126 -12.47 9.57 7.05
C ASP A 126 -11.59 8.92 5.96
N CYS A 127 -12.00 9.04 4.69
CA CYS A 127 -11.44 8.39 3.51
C CYS A 127 -11.49 6.86 3.56
N ARG A 128 -12.49 6.27 4.23
CA ARG A 128 -12.73 4.82 4.19
C ARG A 128 -13.64 4.45 3.04
N LEU A 129 -13.30 3.35 2.37
CA LEU A 129 -14.09 2.80 1.27
C LEU A 129 -15.50 2.42 1.73
N GLN A 130 -16.55 3.00 1.15
CA GLN A 130 -17.94 2.65 1.47
C GLN A 130 -18.60 1.84 0.36
N ARG A 131 -18.31 2.22 -0.88
CA ARG A 131 -18.84 1.55 -2.07
C ARG A 131 -17.82 1.57 -3.19
N PHE A 132 -17.81 0.54 -4.00
CA PHE A 132 -17.10 0.53 -5.27
C PHE A 132 -17.94 -0.11 -6.36
N ALA A 133 -17.66 0.29 -7.59
CA ALA A 133 -18.19 -0.34 -8.78
C ALA A 133 -17.09 -0.42 -9.84
N PHE A 134 -17.02 -1.54 -10.53
CA PHE A 134 -16.15 -1.77 -11.67
C PHE A 134 -17.00 -2.32 -12.83
N LEU A 135 -16.85 -1.74 -14.01
CA LEU A 135 -17.55 -2.15 -15.21
C LEU A 135 -16.53 -2.26 -16.34
N MET A 136 -16.51 -3.41 -17.01
CA MET A 136 -15.71 -3.65 -18.20
C MET A 136 -16.61 -4.19 -19.32
N PRO A 137 -17.20 -3.32 -20.15
CA PRO A 137 -17.88 -3.77 -21.36
C PRO A 137 -16.85 -4.12 -22.44
N SER A 138 -16.68 -5.41 -22.74
CA SER A 138 -15.83 -5.88 -23.85
C SER A 138 -16.60 -6.81 -24.81
N GLY A 139 -17.56 -6.23 -25.54
CA GLY A 139 -18.39 -6.98 -26.49
C GLY A 139 -19.19 -8.08 -25.81
N THR A 140 -18.87 -9.34 -26.12
CA THR A 140 -19.51 -10.54 -25.52
C THR A 140 -19.06 -10.84 -24.09
N TYR A 141 -17.99 -10.19 -23.61
CA TYR A 141 -17.45 -10.40 -22.27
C TYR A 141 -17.65 -9.13 -21.45
N SER A 142 -18.81 -9.00 -20.81
CA SER A 142 -19.09 -7.92 -19.87
C SER A 142 -18.86 -8.40 -18.44
N VAL A 143 -18.04 -7.67 -17.70
CA VAL A 143 -17.83 -7.90 -16.26
C VAL A 143 -18.33 -6.68 -15.50
N GLY A 144 -19.15 -6.92 -14.49
CA GLY A 144 -19.63 -5.89 -13.57
C GLY A 144 -19.43 -6.34 -12.14
N ILE A 145 -18.87 -5.47 -11.30
CA ILE A 145 -18.58 -5.76 -9.91
C ILE A 145 -19.07 -4.58 -9.09
N GLU A 146 -19.90 -4.83 -8.10
CA GLU A 146 -20.44 -3.81 -7.23
C GLU A 146 -20.25 -4.28 -5.79
N GLY A 147 -19.59 -3.47 -4.96
CA GLY A 147 -19.36 -3.78 -3.56
C GLY A 147 -19.88 -2.67 -2.65
N ARG A 148 -20.58 -3.04 -1.57
CA ARG A 148 -21.05 -2.10 -0.56
C ARG A 148 -20.64 -2.58 0.83
N ARG A 149 -20.08 -1.68 1.65
CA ARG A 149 -19.74 -1.97 3.03
C ARG A 149 -21.02 -2.24 3.83
N VAL A 150 -21.02 -3.31 4.61
CA VAL A 150 -22.16 -3.69 5.47
C VAL A 150 -21.84 -3.40 6.93
N LYS A 151 -20.69 -3.87 7.42
CA LYS A 151 -20.25 -3.65 8.82
C LYS A 151 -18.76 -3.86 8.96
N GLY A 152 -18.08 -2.96 9.67
CA GLY A 152 -16.63 -3.05 9.85
C GLY A 152 -15.95 -3.12 8.49
N LYS A 153 -15.07 -4.11 8.28
CA LYS A 153 -14.36 -4.35 7.02
C LYS A 153 -15.11 -5.26 6.03
N SER A 154 -16.34 -5.66 6.36
CA SER A 154 -17.08 -6.61 5.55
C SER A 154 -17.91 -5.91 4.46
N PHE A 155 -17.75 -6.39 3.23
CA PHE A 155 -18.43 -5.91 2.04
C PHE A 155 -19.32 -7.01 1.46
N LYS A 156 -20.51 -6.61 1.06
CA LYS A 156 -21.37 -7.40 0.19
C LYS A 156 -21.01 -7.07 -1.25
N VAL A 157 -20.53 -8.05 -2.00
CA VAL A 157 -20.05 -7.90 -3.37
C VAL A 157 -20.92 -8.70 -4.31
N ASN A 158 -21.38 -8.05 -5.38
CA ASN A 158 -22.12 -8.67 -6.47
C ASN A 158 -21.24 -8.66 -7.72
N LEU A 159 -20.95 -9.86 -8.23
CA LEU A 159 -20.18 -10.09 -9.45
C LEU A 159 -21.13 -10.54 -10.55
N LYS A 160 -21.20 -9.78 -11.64
CA LYS A 160 -21.95 -10.08 -12.85
C LYS A 160 -20.96 -10.40 -13.97
N THR A 161 -21.11 -11.57 -14.55
CA THR A 161 -20.33 -12.07 -15.68
C THR A 161 -21.27 -12.61 -16.75
N PRO A 162 -20.81 -12.90 -17.98
CA PRO A 162 -21.66 -13.52 -19.00
C PRO A 162 -22.21 -14.89 -18.56
N SER A 163 -21.49 -15.60 -17.68
CA SER A 163 -21.90 -16.89 -17.12
C SER A 163 -22.95 -16.79 -16.00
N GLY A 164 -23.22 -15.59 -15.48
CA GLY A 164 -24.21 -15.38 -14.41
C GLY A 164 -23.79 -14.34 -13.38
N ALA A 165 -24.65 -14.16 -12.39
CA ALA A 165 -24.41 -13.27 -11.25
C ALA A 165 -24.15 -14.09 -9.98
N ARG A 166 -23.17 -13.68 -9.19
CA ARG A 166 -22.84 -14.26 -7.88
C ARG A 166 -22.74 -13.17 -6.84
N GLU A 167 -23.19 -13.49 -5.64
CA GLU A 167 -23.10 -12.62 -4.47
C GLU A 167 -22.19 -13.26 -3.43
N GLU A 168 -21.27 -12.48 -2.88
CA GLU A 168 -20.25 -12.94 -1.93
C GLU A 168 -20.01 -11.89 -0.83
N HIS A 169 -19.54 -12.35 0.32
CA HIS A 169 -19.05 -11.47 1.38
C HIS A 169 -17.53 -11.50 1.39
N VAL A 170 -16.92 -10.33 1.37
CA VAL A 170 -15.47 -10.15 1.30
C VAL A 170 -15.04 -9.15 2.36
N ASP A 171 -13.99 -9.48 3.10
CA ASP A 171 -13.38 -8.54 4.03
C ASP A 171 -12.30 -7.73 3.31
N ILE A 172 -12.54 -6.42 3.18
CA ILE A 172 -11.62 -5.48 2.52
C ILE A 172 -10.98 -4.61 3.61
N PRO A 173 -9.65 -4.68 3.80
CA PRO A 173 -8.93 -3.82 4.74
C PRO A 173 -9.09 -2.34 4.42
N ASP A 174 -9.13 -1.49 5.45
CA ASP A 174 -9.31 -0.04 5.28
C ASP A 174 -8.09 0.66 4.64
N ASP A 175 -6.93 -0.01 4.67
CA ASP A 175 -5.68 0.40 4.02
C ASP A 175 -5.58 -0.04 2.55
N ALA A 176 -6.57 -0.80 2.03
CA ALA A 176 -6.60 -1.22 0.64
C ALA A 176 -7.18 -0.12 -0.27
N VAL A 177 -6.51 0.12 -1.39
CA VAL A 177 -6.96 1.00 -2.47
C VAL A 177 -7.37 0.13 -3.64
N LEU A 178 -8.53 0.38 -4.25
CA LEU A 178 -8.91 -0.34 -5.46
C LEU A 178 -7.92 -0.02 -6.58
N TYR A 179 -7.36 -1.05 -7.22
CA TYR A 179 -6.39 -0.85 -8.30
C TYR A 179 -7.05 -0.05 -9.43
N SER A 180 -6.53 1.15 -9.64
CA SER A 180 -7.00 2.16 -10.57
C SER A 180 -5.79 3.07 -10.82
N PRO A 181 -5.70 3.76 -11.96
CA PRO A 181 -4.71 4.82 -12.20
C PRO A 181 -4.63 5.90 -11.08
N MET A 182 -5.56 5.91 -10.12
CA MET A 182 -5.38 6.54 -8.81
C MET A 182 -4.08 6.20 -8.07
N THR A 183 -3.56 4.97 -8.17
CA THR A 183 -2.24 4.67 -7.57
C THR A 183 -1.14 5.51 -8.18
N GLU A 184 -1.28 5.93 -9.45
CA GLU A 184 -0.35 6.85 -10.09
C GLU A 184 -0.41 8.27 -9.50
N ILE A 185 -1.58 8.72 -9.04
CA ILE A 185 -1.73 9.99 -8.28
C ILE A 185 -1.02 9.88 -6.92
N ALA A 186 -1.17 8.75 -6.23
CA ALA A 186 -0.51 8.50 -4.94
C ALA A 186 1.03 8.53 -5.05
N VAL A 187 1.57 8.15 -6.22
CA VAL A 187 3.01 8.07 -6.48
C VAL A 187 3.55 9.27 -7.26
N ALA A 188 2.69 10.18 -7.72
CA ALA A 188 3.10 11.38 -8.45
C ALA A 188 4.03 12.29 -7.64
N GLY A 189 3.98 12.19 -6.30
CA GLY A 189 4.89 12.88 -5.38
C GLY A 189 6.21 12.15 -5.10
N LEU A 190 6.46 10.97 -5.67
CA LEU A 190 7.69 10.23 -5.44
C LEU A 190 8.88 10.96 -6.06
N ARG A 191 9.89 11.21 -5.23
CA ARG A 191 11.18 11.70 -5.71
C ARG A 191 11.92 10.57 -6.45
N PRO A 192 12.81 10.90 -7.40
CA PRO A 192 13.68 9.89 -8.00
C PRO A 192 14.40 9.05 -6.94
N GLY A 193 14.34 7.72 -7.06
CA GLY A 193 14.89 6.75 -6.10
C GLY A 193 14.02 6.49 -4.86
N GLN A 194 12.90 7.19 -4.69
CA GLN A 194 11.95 6.93 -3.62
C GLN A 194 11.02 5.78 -4.01
N GLN A 195 10.85 4.83 -3.10
CA GLN A 195 9.95 3.70 -3.27
C GLN A 195 8.72 3.84 -2.35
N MET A 196 7.55 3.46 -2.84
CA MET A 196 6.33 3.37 -2.04
C MET A 196 5.61 2.06 -2.32
N ARG A 197 5.18 1.38 -1.25
CA ARG A 197 4.36 0.17 -1.35
C ARG A 197 2.90 0.52 -1.12
N VAL A 198 2.06 0.21 -2.10
CA VAL A 198 0.61 0.42 -2.01
C VAL A 198 -0.08 -0.92 -2.05
N ARG A 199 -1.00 -1.14 -1.11
CA ARG A 199 -1.86 -2.33 -1.13
C ARG A 199 -3.03 -2.09 -2.07
N THR A 200 -3.05 -2.82 -3.17
CA THR A 200 -4.04 -2.68 -4.24
C THR A 200 -5.00 -3.86 -4.24
N LEU A 201 -6.29 -3.58 -4.32
CA LEU A 201 -7.33 -4.59 -4.51
C LEU A 201 -7.61 -4.75 -6.00
N GLU A 202 -7.38 -5.94 -6.54
CA GLU A 202 -7.74 -6.27 -7.91
C GLU A 202 -9.24 -6.54 -7.99
N PRO A 203 -10.02 -5.76 -8.77
CA PRO A 203 -11.48 -5.87 -8.76
C PRO A 203 -11.97 -7.24 -9.23
N ILE A 204 -11.31 -7.85 -10.22
CA ILE A 204 -11.76 -9.09 -10.86
C ILE A 204 -11.53 -10.31 -9.97
N THR A 205 -10.36 -10.39 -9.32
CA THR A 205 -10.01 -11.52 -8.43
C THR A 205 -10.37 -11.24 -6.97
N LEU A 206 -10.77 -10.01 -6.66
CA LEU A 206 -11.00 -9.49 -5.30
C LEU A 206 -9.83 -9.80 -4.36
N THR A 207 -8.62 -9.87 -4.91
CA THR A 207 -7.40 -10.18 -4.19
C THR A 207 -6.65 -8.91 -3.89
N ALA A 208 -6.30 -8.69 -2.61
CA ALA A 208 -5.40 -7.62 -2.23
C ALA A 208 -3.95 -8.06 -2.42
N SER A 209 -3.15 -7.26 -3.12
CA SER A 209 -1.72 -7.49 -3.32
C SER A 209 -0.92 -6.21 -3.10
N ASP A 210 0.37 -6.34 -2.79
CA ASP A 210 1.24 -5.19 -2.58
C ASP A 210 1.96 -4.85 -3.89
N VAL A 211 1.81 -3.61 -4.37
CA VAL A 211 2.50 -3.07 -5.56
C VAL A 211 3.58 -2.10 -5.10
N LEU A 212 4.79 -2.26 -5.64
CA LEU A 212 5.92 -1.36 -5.39
C LEU A 212 6.01 -0.33 -6.53
N PHE A 213 5.98 0.94 -6.15
CA PHE A 213 6.20 2.05 -7.06
C PHE A 213 7.57 2.67 -6.78
N GLU A 214 8.27 3.05 -7.83
CA GLU A 214 9.56 3.72 -7.75
C GLU A 214 9.54 5.01 -8.58
N GLY A 215 9.96 6.12 -7.96
CA GLY A 215 10.17 7.36 -8.69
C GLY A 215 11.40 7.24 -9.58
N VAL A 216 11.24 7.42 -10.89
CA VAL A 216 12.34 7.45 -11.85
C VAL A 216 12.58 8.88 -12.35
N ARG A 217 13.85 9.22 -12.58
CA ARG A 217 14.20 10.52 -13.17
C ARG A 217 13.89 10.47 -14.67
N ARG A 218 13.15 11.46 -15.20
CA ARG A 218 13.07 11.65 -16.65
C ARG A 218 14.43 12.12 -17.16
N GLU A 219 15.01 11.36 -18.09
CA GLU A 219 16.14 11.78 -18.92
C GLU A 219 15.69 12.73 -20.03
#